data_AF-A0A6J1B8A8-F1
#
_entry.id   AF-A0A6J1B8A8-F1
#
_cell.length_a   1.000
_cell.length_b   1.000
_cell.length_c   1.000
_cell.angle_alpha   90.00
_cell.angle_beta   90.00
_cell.angle_gamma   90.00
#
_symmetry.space_group_name_H-M   'P 1'
#
loop_
_entity.id
_entity.type
_entity.pdbx_description
1 polymer ?
#
loop_
_entity_poly.entity_id
_entity_poly.type
_entity_poly.pdbx_seq_one_letter_code
_entity_poly.pdbx_strand_id
1 'polypeptide(L)'
;MIVHCDLKPTNVLLDDEMVAHVSDFGLSRLVSSHSRNMETCHTNSSSIKGTIGYVAPEYGMGGVASPEGDIYSYGILLLEMITGRRPTDGMFHNGLSLHSFCKTALLEQFKEILDFRLLEQMGEDMERISSQQEAKILECLVSFTKIGVACSAEVPAERMRIKDAITELEATKATLIHSTGQM
;
A
#
# COMPACT_ATOMS: atom_id res chain seq x y z
N MET A 1 -13.17 5.51 16.90
CA MET A 1 -12.07 5.05 16.02
C MET A 1 -11.62 6.24 15.20
N ILE A 2 -10.31 6.42 15.01
CA ILE A 2 -9.79 7.48 14.14
C ILE A 2 -9.58 6.88 12.75
N VAL A 3 -10.07 7.59 11.72
CA VAL A 3 -9.77 7.34 10.31
C VAL A 3 -8.88 8.49 9.84
N HIS A 4 -7.76 8.19 9.20
CA HIS A 4 -6.75 9.16 8.80
C HIS A 4 -7.17 10.01 7.60
N CYS A 5 -7.74 9.37 6.58
CA CYS A 5 -8.22 9.96 5.31
C CYS A 5 -7.15 10.55 4.37
N ASP A 6 -5.86 10.41 4.69
CA ASP A 6 -4.76 10.93 3.84
C ASP A 6 -3.45 10.15 4.06
N LEU A 7 -3.55 8.82 4.11
CA LEU A 7 -2.36 7.97 4.18
C LEU A 7 -1.62 7.98 2.83
N LYS A 8 -0.34 8.37 2.87
CA LYS A 8 0.58 8.45 1.74
C LYS A 8 2.02 8.47 2.25
N PRO A 9 3.03 8.20 1.42
CA PRO A 9 4.43 8.16 1.86
C PRO A 9 4.89 9.42 2.61
N THR A 10 4.49 10.62 2.18
CA THR A 10 4.93 11.87 2.81
C THR A 10 4.37 12.07 4.23
N ASN A 11 3.34 11.32 4.60
CA ASN A 11 2.72 11.36 5.93
C ASN A 11 3.23 10.23 6.84
N VAL A 12 4.17 9.40 6.35
CA VAL A 12 4.89 8.39 7.14
C VAL A 12 6.31 8.89 7.33
N LEU A 13 6.61 9.33 8.55
CA LEU A 13 7.94 9.80 8.94
C LEU A 13 8.77 8.61 9.42
N LEU A 14 10.09 8.66 9.22
CA LEU A 14 11.03 7.69 9.74
C LEU A 14 11.90 8.37 10.81
N ASP A 15 12.07 7.74 11.96
CA ASP A 15 13.01 8.18 12.99
C ASP A 15 14.44 7.64 12.75
N ASP A 16 15.35 7.94 13.67
CA ASP A 16 16.76 7.56 13.57
C ASP A 16 16.95 6.03 13.60
N GLU A 17 16.00 5.29 14.16
CA GLU A 17 15.95 3.83 14.21
C GLU A 17 15.19 3.20 13.01
N MET A 18 14.82 3.99 12.01
CA MET A 18 14.02 3.57 10.84
C MET A 18 12.63 3.00 11.21
N VAL A 19 12.09 3.44 12.35
CA VAL A 19 10.71 3.13 12.75
C VAL A 19 9.77 4.14 12.10
N ALA A 20 8.70 3.63 11.51
CA ALA A 20 7.69 4.42 10.82
C ALA A 20 6.67 5.03 11.78
N HIS A 21 6.46 6.34 11.68
CA HIS A 21 5.49 7.12 12.46
C HIS A 21 4.48 7.80 11.52
N VAL A 22 3.20 7.54 11.74
CA VAL A 22 2.11 8.18 10.99
C VAL A 22 1.91 9.62 11.50
N SER A 23 1.81 10.58 10.58
CA SER A 23 1.72 12.01 10.84
C SER A 23 0.61 12.67 10.01
N ASP A 24 0.37 13.96 10.23
CA ASP A 24 -0.63 14.77 9.51
C ASP A 24 -2.08 14.27 9.61
N PHE A 25 -2.65 14.44 10.81
CA PHE A 25 -4.05 14.13 11.10
C PHE A 25 -5.02 15.26 10.70
N GLY A 26 -4.61 16.21 9.84
CA GLY A 26 -5.41 17.38 9.46
C GLY A 26 -6.72 17.05 8.75
N LEU A 27 -6.79 15.87 8.11
CA LEU A 27 -7.98 15.34 7.45
C LEU A 27 -8.69 14.23 8.22
N SER A 28 -8.16 13.85 9.39
CA SER A 28 -8.66 12.71 10.15
C SER A 28 -10.03 12.93 10.76
N ARG A 29 -10.77 11.84 10.93
CA ARG A 29 -12.13 11.84 11.48
C ARG A 29 -12.31 10.82 12.60
N LEU A 30 -13.10 11.20 13.59
CA LEU A 30 -13.60 10.28 14.61
C LEU A 30 -14.86 9.59 14.09
N VAL A 31 -14.80 8.28 13.93
CA VAL A 31 -15.94 7.44 13.56
C VAL A 31 -16.37 6.64 14.80
N SER A 32 -17.63 6.79 15.19
CA SER A 32 -18.25 6.03 16.27
C SER A 32 -18.91 4.77 15.74
N SER A 33 -18.70 3.64 16.42
CA SER A 33 -19.32 2.35 16.09
C SER A 33 -20.84 2.35 16.26
N HIS A 34 -21.39 3.29 17.03
CA HIS A 34 -22.83 3.45 17.27
C HIS A 34 -23.55 4.28 16.20
N SER A 35 -22.81 4.86 15.24
CA SER A 35 -23.33 5.84 14.28
C SER A 35 -23.30 5.35 12.84
N ARG A 36 -23.26 4.03 12.57
CA ARG A 36 -23.37 3.52 11.17
C ARG A 36 -24.66 3.99 10.46
N ASN A 37 -25.66 4.44 11.22
CA ASN A 37 -26.94 4.93 10.71
C ASN A 37 -27.21 6.42 11.01
N MET A 38 -26.31 7.12 11.70
CA MET A 38 -26.60 8.46 12.21
C MET A 38 -25.32 9.28 12.30
N GLU A 39 -24.78 9.58 11.13
CA GLU A 39 -24.05 10.81 10.85
C GLU A 39 -23.82 10.82 9.34
N THR A 40 -24.89 11.15 8.61
CA THR A 40 -24.75 12.00 7.44
C THR A 40 -24.18 13.33 7.90
N CYS A 41 -22.91 13.32 8.32
CA CYS A 41 -22.09 14.50 8.41
C CYS A 41 -21.87 14.94 6.97
N HIS A 42 -22.92 15.56 6.43
CA HIS A 42 -22.88 16.50 5.32
C HIS A 42 -21.90 17.60 5.73
N THR A 43 -20.61 17.30 5.66
CA THR A 43 -19.60 18.33 5.53
C THR A 43 -19.88 18.93 4.17
N ASN A 44 -20.45 20.14 4.18
CA ASN A 44 -20.83 21.00 3.06
C ASN A 44 -19.64 21.40 2.17
N SER A 45 -18.77 20.45 1.81
CA SER A 45 -17.74 20.61 0.82
C SER A 45 -17.85 19.40 -0.11
N SER A 46 -18.44 19.61 -1.27
CA SER A 46 -18.47 18.71 -2.44
C SER A 46 -17.07 18.46 -3.04
N SER A 47 -16.03 18.51 -2.22
CA SER A 47 -14.63 18.39 -2.60
C SER A 47 -14.10 17.09 -2.02
N ILE A 48 -13.62 16.22 -2.90
CA ILE A 48 -12.87 15.02 -2.53
C ILE A 48 -11.71 15.47 -1.62
N LYS A 49 -11.63 14.92 -0.41
CA LYS A 49 -10.54 15.16 0.54
C LYS A 49 -9.57 13.97 0.50
N GLY A 50 -8.29 14.27 0.63
CA GLY A 50 -7.19 13.31 0.52
C GLY A 50 -6.36 13.54 -0.74
N THR A 51 -5.32 12.72 -0.91
CA THR A 51 -4.33 12.88 -1.98
C THR A 51 -4.66 12.03 -3.22
N ILE A 52 -4.63 12.68 -4.39
CA ILE A 52 -4.85 12.03 -5.69
C ILE A 52 -3.94 10.81 -5.83
N GLY A 53 -4.50 9.70 -6.28
CA GLY A 53 -3.81 8.41 -6.43
C GLY A 53 -3.90 7.50 -5.21
N TYR A 54 -4.09 8.04 -3.99
CA TYR A 54 -4.24 7.26 -2.75
C TYR A 54 -5.67 7.24 -2.22
N VAL A 55 -6.52 8.18 -2.67
CA VAL A 55 -7.93 8.26 -2.29
C VAL A 55 -8.68 7.03 -2.80
N ALA A 56 -9.40 6.38 -1.89
CA ALA A 56 -10.26 5.24 -2.22
C ALA A 56 -11.36 5.64 -3.21
N PRO A 57 -11.67 4.80 -4.22
CA PRO A 57 -12.56 5.15 -5.33
C PRO A 57 -13.97 5.56 -4.87
N GLU A 58 -14.47 4.95 -3.80
CA GLU A 58 -15.78 5.26 -3.23
C GLU A 58 -15.89 6.69 -2.68
N TYR A 59 -14.77 7.33 -2.29
CA TYR A 59 -14.79 8.73 -1.82
C TYR A 59 -15.08 9.69 -2.97
N GLY A 60 -14.67 9.35 -4.20
CA GLY A 60 -15.04 10.08 -5.42
C GLY A 60 -16.54 9.97 -5.75
N MET A 61 -17.22 8.95 -5.21
CA MET A 61 -18.65 8.69 -5.38
C MET A 61 -19.50 9.22 -4.21
N GLY A 62 -18.92 10.03 -3.32
CA GLY A 62 -19.61 10.57 -2.14
C GLY A 62 -19.58 9.64 -0.92
N GLY A 63 -18.71 8.62 -0.93
CA GLY A 63 -18.45 7.78 0.23
C GLY A 63 -17.94 8.57 1.43
N VAL A 64 -18.24 8.08 2.62
CA VAL A 64 -17.82 8.69 3.89
C VAL A 64 -16.50 8.10 4.36
N ALA A 65 -15.76 8.88 5.16
CA ALA A 65 -14.54 8.42 5.81
C ALA A 65 -14.76 7.10 6.57
N SER A 66 -13.88 6.13 6.33
CA SER A 66 -14.00 4.76 6.81
C SER A 66 -12.63 4.12 6.95
N PRO A 67 -12.45 3.11 7.84
CA PRO A 67 -11.21 2.34 7.91
C PRO A 67 -10.85 1.69 6.58
N GLU A 68 -11.85 1.27 5.81
CA GLU A 68 -11.63 0.63 4.52
C GLU A 68 -10.95 1.59 3.54
N GLY A 69 -11.23 2.89 3.61
CA GLY A 69 -10.54 3.88 2.79
C GLY A 69 -9.06 4.04 3.17
N ASP A 70 -8.74 4.03 4.47
CA ASP A 70 -7.34 4.02 4.94
C ASP A 70 -6.62 2.72 4.51
N ILE A 71 -7.31 1.58 4.51
CA ILE A 71 -6.76 0.29 4.02
C ILE A 71 -6.44 0.38 2.52
N TYR A 72 -7.29 1.03 1.72
CA TYR A 72 -7.01 1.25 0.30
C TYR A 72 -5.76 2.10 0.11
N SER A 73 -5.68 3.25 0.79
CA SER A 73 -4.53 4.15 0.72
C SER A 73 -3.23 3.45 1.16
N TYR A 74 -3.31 2.61 2.21
CA TYR A 74 -2.21 1.76 2.66
C TYR A 74 -1.78 0.77 1.58
N GLY A 75 -2.72 0.12 0.89
CA GLY A 75 -2.43 -0.77 -0.22
C GLY A 75 -1.68 -0.07 -1.35
N ILE A 76 -2.11 1.13 -1.75
CA ILE A 76 -1.41 1.94 -2.76
C ILE A 76 0.00 2.32 -2.30
N LEU A 77 0.16 2.71 -1.02
CA LEU A 77 1.46 3.02 -0.43
C LEU A 77 2.42 1.81 -0.52
N LEU A 78 1.95 0.61 -0.18
CA LEU A 78 2.73 -0.63 -0.34
C LEU A 78 3.16 -0.85 -1.79
N LEU A 79 2.24 -0.69 -2.75
CA LEU A 79 2.53 -0.89 -4.17
C LEU A 79 3.54 0.14 -4.71
N GLU A 80 3.46 1.39 -4.27
CA GLU A 80 4.45 2.42 -4.62
C GLU A 80 5.84 2.07 -4.08
N MET A 81 5.94 1.56 -2.85
CA MET A 81 7.23 1.15 -2.28
C MET A 81 7.88 0.02 -3.09
N ILE A 82 7.10 -0.96 -3.55
CA ILE A 82 7.63 -2.12 -4.29
C ILE A 82 8.00 -1.74 -5.72
N THR A 83 7.18 -0.89 -6.36
CA THR A 83 7.37 -0.52 -7.77
C THR A 83 8.29 0.68 -7.96
N GLY A 84 8.52 1.48 -6.91
CA GLY A 84 9.19 2.77 -7.04
C GLY A 84 8.44 3.78 -7.91
N ARG A 85 7.15 3.53 -8.21
CA ARG A 85 6.32 4.34 -9.12
C ARG A 85 5.19 5.01 -8.34
N ARG A 86 5.06 6.32 -8.54
CA ARG A 86 3.95 7.08 -7.95
C ARG A 86 2.63 6.65 -8.58
N PRO A 87 1.51 6.59 -7.84
CA PRO A 87 0.20 6.30 -8.42
C PRO A 87 -0.25 7.35 -9.46
N THR A 88 0.39 8.52 -9.49
CA THR A 88 0.16 9.60 -10.46
C THR A 88 1.21 9.67 -11.57
N ASP A 89 2.04 8.64 -11.73
CA ASP A 89 3.00 8.56 -12.85
C ASP A 89 2.24 8.68 -14.20
N GLY A 90 2.87 9.33 -15.18
CA GLY A 90 2.26 9.58 -16.49
C GLY A 90 1.87 8.32 -17.25
N MET A 91 2.45 7.16 -16.90
CA MET A 91 2.04 5.86 -17.46
C MET A 91 0.66 5.38 -16.99
N PHE A 92 0.15 5.88 -15.85
CA PHE A 92 -1.13 5.48 -15.28
C PHE A 92 -2.26 6.38 -15.79
N HIS A 93 -2.76 6.05 -16.99
CA HIS A 93 -3.84 6.75 -17.66
C HIS A 93 -4.81 5.78 -18.34
N ASN A 94 -5.94 6.28 -18.85
CA ASN A 94 -6.95 5.49 -19.57
C ASN A 94 -7.47 4.26 -18.78
N GLY A 95 -7.63 4.40 -17.46
CA GLY A 95 -8.10 3.32 -16.58
C GLY A 95 -7.00 2.40 -16.07
N LEU A 96 -5.75 2.54 -16.54
CA LEU A 96 -4.60 1.89 -15.91
C LEU A 96 -4.23 2.66 -14.64
N SER A 97 -4.36 2.00 -13.50
CA SER A 97 -3.89 2.45 -12.19
C SER A 97 -2.72 1.60 -11.70
N LEU A 98 -1.97 2.09 -10.71
CA LEU A 98 -0.92 1.33 -10.03
C LEU A 98 -1.45 -0.02 -9.48
N HIS A 99 -2.66 -0.04 -8.93
CA HIS A 99 -3.35 -1.27 -8.50
C HIS A 99 -3.51 -2.24 -9.68
N SER A 100 -4.13 -1.79 -10.78
CA SER A 100 -4.41 -2.66 -11.93
C SER A 100 -3.13 -3.15 -12.62
N PHE A 101 -2.09 -2.32 -12.67
CA PHE A 101 -0.76 -2.70 -13.15
C PHE A 101 -0.17 -3.86 -12.32
N CYS A 102 -0.14 -3.72 -11.00
CA CYS A 102 0.39 -4.76 -10.12
C CYS A 102 -0.49 -6.03 -10.14
N LYS A 103 -1.82 -5.87 -10.23
CA LYS A 103 -2.77 -6.98 -10.33
C LYS A 103 -2.58 -7.77 -11.63
N THR A 104 -2.42 -7.10 -12.77
CA THR A 104 -2.20 -7.77 -14.06
C THR A 104 -0.90 -8.54 -14.04
N ALA A 105 0.20 -7.93 -13.60
CA ALA A 105 1.48 -8.61 -13.68
C ALA A 105 1.69 -9.67 -12.56
N LEU A 106 0.85 -9.67 -11.51
CA LEU A 106 0.64 -10.83 -10.63
C LEU A 106 0.02 -12.03 -11.38
N LEU A 107 -0.93 -11.79 -12.28
CA LEU A 107 -1.59 -12.83 -13.08
C LEU A 107 -0.69 -13.35 -14.20
N GLU A 108 0.17 -12.49 -14.75
CA GLU A 108 1.07 -12.79 -15.88
C GLU A 108 2.47 -13.29 -15.47
N GLN A 109 2.65 -13.70 -14.20
CA GLN A 109 3.87 -14.35 -13.68
C GLN A 109 5.17 -13.49 -13.68
N PHE A 110 5.08 -12.22 -13.24
CA PHE A 110 6.22 -11.41 -12.74
C PHE A 110 7.49 -11.32 -13.62
N LYS A 111 7.42 -10.61 -14.74
CA LYS A 111 8.65 -10.06 -15.35
C LYS A 111 8.73 -8.53 -15.36
N GLU A 112 7.61 -7.84 -15.22
CA GLU A 112 7.54 -6.39 -15.49
C GLU A 112 7.26 -5.49 -14.27
N ILE A 113 6.82 -6.04 -13.12
CA ILE A 113 6.49 -5.24 -11.92
C ILE A 113 7.74 -4.76 -11.19
N LEU A 114 8.77 -5.59 -11.18
CA LEU A 114 9.97 -5.30 -10.41
C LEU A 114 10.81 -4.29 -11.16
N ASP A 115 10.56 -3.03 -10.84
CA ASP A 115 11.56 -2.00 -11.00
C ASP A 115 12.82 -2.49 -10.29
N PHE A 116 13.78 -2.90 -11.11
CA PHE A 116 15.08 -3.44 -10.76
C PHE A 116 15.86 -2.48 -9.84
N ARG A 117 15.39 -1.24 -9.61
CA ARG A 117 16.00 -0.28 -8.67
C ARG A 117 16.09 -0.74 -7.21
N LEU A 118 15.18 -1.59 -6.69
CA LEU A 118 15.37 -2.19 -5.37
C LEU A 118 16.50 -3.24 -5.36
N LEU A 119 16.72 -3.93 -6.48
CA LEU A 119 17.86 -4.82 -6.68
C LEU A 119 19.15 -4.04 -6.99
N GLU A 120 19.08 -2.88 -7.64
CA GLU A 120 20.22 -1.99 -7.94
C GLU A 120 20.70 -1.20 -6.73
N GLN A 121 19.82 -0.84 -5.78
CA GLN A 121 20.25 -0.24 -4.50
C GLN A 121 20.89 -1.28 -3.56
N MET A 122 20.53 -2.56 -3.71
CA MET A 122 21.31 -3.68 -3.19
C MET A 122 22.52 -4.02 -4.08
N GLY A 123 22.67 -3.31 -5.21
CA GLY A 123 23.59 -3.55 -6.31
C GLY A 123 25.07 -3.37 -5.97
N GLU A 124 25.39 -2.54 -4.98
CA GLU A 124 26.76 -2.44 -4.46
C GLU A 124 27.16 -3.67 -3.62
N ASP A 125 26.19 -4.47 -3.14
CA ASP A 125 26.36 -5.74 -2.41
C ASP A 125 25.98 -7.00 -3.24
N MET A 126 25.46 -6.83 -4.47
CA MET A 126 24.84 -7.90 -5.29
C MET A 126 25.81 -8.90 -5.92
N GLU A 127 27.13 -8.67 -5.90
CA GLU A 127 28.09 -9.69 -6.36
C GLU A 127 28.08 -10.97 -5.48
N ARG A 128 27.28 -11.02 -4.40
CA ARG A 128 27.27 -12.12 -3.41
C ARG A 128 25.93 -12.84 -3.21
N ILE A 129 24.86 -12.47 -3.91
CA ILE A 129 23.55 -13.11 -3.71
C ILE A 129 23.46 -14.41 -4.51
N SER A 130 23.28 -15.55 -3.81
CA SER A 130 23.05 -16.84 -4.47
C SER A 130 21.71 -16.86 -5.22
N SER A 131 21.58 -17.67 -6.27
CA SER A 131 20.30 -17.82 -7.00
C SER A 131 19.14 -18.26 -6.10
N GLN A 132 19.43 -18.98 -5.01
CA GLN A 132 18.42 -19.36 -4.02
C GLN A 132 17.96 -18.15 -3.19
N GLN A 133 18.86 -17.23 -2.91
CA GLN A 133 18.59 -16.01 -2.16
C GLN A 133 17.79 -15.01 -3.01
N GLU A 134 18.13 -14.88 -4.29
CA GLU A 134 17.37 -14.10 -5.27
C GLU A 134 15.93 -14.61 -5.39
N ALA A 135 15.73 -15.93 -5.51
CA ALA A 135 14.40 -16.53 -5.58
C ALA A 135 13.53 -16.24 -4.34
N LYS A 136 14.13 -16.24 -3.14
CA LYS A 136 13.42 -15.90 -1.89
C LYS A 136 13.04 -14.42 -1.82
N ILE A 137 13.94 -13.53 -2.24
CA ILE A 137 13.65 -12.09 -2.32
C ILE A 137 12.49 -11.86 -3.29
N LEU A 138 12.52 -12.52 -4.44
CA LEU A 138 11.44 -12.47 -5.43
C LEU A 138 10.11 -12.96 -4.84
N GLU A 139 10.11 -14.10 -4.14
CA GLU A 139 8.92 -14.61 -3.44
C GLU A 139 8.37 -13.62 -2.41
N CYS A 140 9.26 -12.97 -1.65
CA CYS A 140 8.87 -11.92 -0.70
C CYS A 140 8.23 -10.73 -1.41
N LEU A 141 8.82 -10.25 -2.51
CA LEU A 141 8.28 -9.14 -3.30
C LEU A 141 6.92 -9.51 -3.92
N VAL A 142 6.74 -10.75 -4.37
CA VAL A 142 5.45 -11.27 -4.83
C VAL A 142 4.41 -11.23 -3.71
N SER A 143 4.77 -11.69 -2.50
CA SER A 143 3.87 -11.63 -1.35
C SER A 143 3.51 -10.20 -0.98
N PHE A 144 4.48 -9.29 -0.90
CA PHE A 144 4.26 -7.86 -0.65
C PHE A 144 3.30 -7.26 -1.69
N THR A 145 3.47 -7.60 -2.96
CA THR A 145 2.60 -7.12 -4.05
C THR A 145 1.18 -7.66 -3.91
N LYS A 146 1.02 -8.94 -3.54
CA LYS A 146 -0.30 -9.55 -3.27
C LYS A 146 -1.04 -8.82 -2.15
N ILE A 147 -0.34 -8.52 -1.06
CA ILE A 147 -0.91 -7.79 0.09
C ILE A 147 -1.35 -6.38 -0.35
N GLY A 148 -0.49 -5.66 -1.07
CA GLY A 148 -0.81 -4.33 -1.60
C GLY A 148 -2.04 -4.34 -2.52
N VAL A 149 -2.13 -5.29 -3.45
CA VAL A 149 -3.29 -5.45 -4.33
C VAL A 149 -4.55 -5.84 -3.56
N ALA A 150 -4.46 -6.74 -2.58
CA ALA A 150 -5.60 -7.16 -1.78
C ALA A 150 -6.12 -6.03 -0.87
N CYS A 151 -5.24 -5.19 -0.33
CA CYS A 151 -5.64 -4.02 0.47
C CYS A 151 -6.26 -2.91 -0.41
N SER A 152 -5.78 -2.74 -1.64
CA SER A 152 -6.26 -1.71 -2.58
C SER A 152 -7.37 -2.18 -3.51
N ALA A 153 -8.13 -3.23 -3.15
CA ALA A 153 -9.28 -3.66 -3.93
C ALA A 153 -10.31 -2.52 -4.10
N GLU A 154 -10.88 -2.40 -5.31
CA GLU A 154 -11.83 -1.33 -5.64
C GLU A 154 -13.07 -1.38 -4.73
N VAL A 155 -13.59 -2.58 -4.44
CA VAL A 155 -14.74 -2.78 -3.56
C VAL A 155 -14.28 -2.83 -2.10
N PRO A 156 -14.79 -1.94 -1.20
CA PRO A 156 -14.35 -1.89 0.20
C PRO A 156 -14.46 -3.23 0.95
N ALA A 157 -15.52 -3.98 0.70
CA ALA A 157 -15.77 -5.27 1.35
C ALA A 157 -14.81 -6.40 0.90
N GLU A 158 -14.14 -6.23 -0.23
CA GLU A 158 -13.17 -7.20 -0.77
C GLU A 158 -11.74 -6.91 -0.27
N ARG A 159 -11.53 -5.78 0.41
CA ARG A 159 -10.20 -5.40 0.90
C ARG A 159 -9.76 -6.33 2.03
N MET A 160 -8.50 -6.78 1.95
CA MET A 160 -7.85 -7.52 3.03
C MET A 160 -7.93 -6.69 4.32
N ARG A 161 -8.34 -7.34 5.43
CA ARG A 161 -8.38 -6.64 6.73
C ARG A 161 -6.96 -6.29 7.14
N ILE A 162 -6.78 -5.11 7.73
CA ILE A 162 -5.44 -4.63 8.12
C ILE A 162 -4.69 -5.62 9.04
N LYS A 163 -5.40 -6.33 9.93
CA LYS A 163 -4.80 -7.35 10.80
C LYS A 163 -4.26 -8.57 10.02
N ASP A 164 -4.94 -8.95 8.94
CA ASP A 164 -4.51 -10.07 8.10
C ASP A 164 -3.30 -9.64 7.27
N ALA A 165 -3.31 -8.39 6.75
CA ALA A 165 -2.16 -7.79 6.07
C ALA A 165 -0.92 -7.71 6.96
N ILE A 166 -1.07 -7.28 8.23
CA ILE A 166 0.05 -7.26 9.20
C ILE A 166 0.59 -8.68 9.43
N THR A 167 -0.30 -9.66 9.64
CA THR A 167 0.09 -11.06 9.87
C THR A 167 0.90 -11.61 8.69
N GLU A 168 0.44 -11.35 7.45
CA GLU A 168 1.15 -11.79 6.25
C GLU A 168 2.47 -11.04 6.05
N LEU A 169 2.53 -9.73 6.30
CA LEU A 169 3.78 -8.95 6.23
C LEU A 169 4.82 -9.42 7.25
N GLU A 170 4.41 -9.75 8.47
CA GLU A 170 5.30 -10.30 9.49
C GLU A 170 5.88 -11.66 9.07
N ALA A 171 5.04 -12.53 8.48
CA ALA A 171 5.49 -13.80 7.94
C ALA A 171 6.50 -13.60 6.78
N THR A 172 6.23 -12.66 5.87
CA THR A 172 7.13 -12.36 4.76
C THR A 172 8.44 -11.73 5.22
N LYS A 173 8.40 -10.84 6.23
CA LYS A 173 9.59 -10.30 6.87
C LYS A 173 10.45 -11.39 7.49
N ALA A 174 9.85 -12.37 8.18
CA ALA A 174 10.60 -13.49 8.76
C ALA A 174 11.33 -14.29 7.67
N THR A 175 10.66 -14.60 6.56
CA THR A 175 11.28 -15.27 5.40
C THR A 175 12.46 -14.46 4.85
N LEU A 176 12.30 -13.14 4.69
CA LEU A 176 13.33 -12.26 4.19
C LEU A 176 14.55 -12.17 5.12
N ILE A 177 14.34 -12.03 6.44
CA ILE A 177 15.45 -11.95 7.42
C ILE A 177 16.23 -13.28 7.47
N HIS A 178 15.53 -14.42 7.46
CA HIS A 178 16.19 -15.73 7.41
C HIS A 178 16.98 -15.95 6.11
N SER A 179 16.66 -15.20 5.06
CA SER A 179 17.33 -15.25 3.78
C SER A 179 18.61 -14.38 3.79
N THR A 180 18.58 -13.20 4.40
CA THR A 180 19.74 -12.28 4.46
C THR A 180 20.71 -12.56 5.61
N GLY A 181 20.34 -13.37 6.60
CA GLY A 181 21.12 -13.70 7.79
C GLY A 181 22.14 -14.84 7.67
N GLN A 182 22.52 -15.28 6.46
CA GLN A 182 23.68 -16.16 6.25
C GLN A 182 24.87 -15.36 5.72
N MET A 183 25.50 -14.58 6.59
CA MET A 183 26.87 -14.08 6.43
C MET A 183 27.63 -14.23 7.73
#